data_AF-A0A6P2D8D5-F1
#
_entry.id   AF-A0A6P2D8D5-F1
#
_cell.length_a   1.000
_cell.length_b   1.000
_cell.length_c   1.000
_cell.angle_alpha   90.00
_cell.angle_beta   90.00
_cell.angle_gamma   90.00
#
_symmetry.space_group_name_H-M   'P 1'
#
loop_
_entity.id
_entity.type
_entity.pdbx_description
1 polymer ?
#
loop_
_entity_poly.entity_id
_entity_poly.type
_entity_poly.pdbx_seq_one_letter_code
_entity_poly.pdbx_strand_id
1 'polypeptide(L)'
;MDCRDAQFYLRLRGHATDELGPDVTGSLDDHLATCPACAADGRAIAVFDRAIARAMIAVPVPSGLRSQLVARVAEKQGADLRRKAYRAVAALAASVLFVGIAFGIFTKTRPKVDTDALVQRADEQLSDPERSTREWLISKKLPDRLPDEWELDLSLVMHRVKEEIHGEDVPVLVFRSSDPRDPTAFAKVYLFPNNGRFDLKNIQDAQASLTTARVVVGQGDLRGVTYVIVHTGGPLDGLKQFRRSLNGSRA
;
A
#
# COMPACT_ATOMS: atom_id res chain seq x y z
N MET A 1 1.34 16.60 48.98
CA MET A 1 2.26 17.72 49.26
C MET A 1 2.19 18.02 50.74
N ASP A 2 3.34 18.20 51.39
CA ASP A 2 3.40 18.52 52.82
C ASP A 2 3.20 20.03 53.05
N CYS A 3 2.75 20.43 54.24
CA CYS A 3 2.47 21.84 54.56
C CYS A 3 3.71 22.74 54.35
N ARG A 4 4.91 22.21 54.61
CA ARG A 4 6.17 22.94 54.40
C ARG A 4 6.41 23.27 52.92
N ASP A 5 6.15 22.31 52.04
CA ASP A 5 6.31 22.49 50.60
C ASP A 5 5.24 23.44 50.06
N ALA A 6 4.00 23.28 50.53
CA ALA A 6 2.90 24.17 50.16
C ALA A 6 3.20 25.64 50.55
N GLN A 7 3.74 25.87 51.75
CA GLN A 7 4.15 27.21 52.19
C GLN A 7 5.29 27.79 51.34
N PHE A 8 6.23 26.97 50.87
CA PHE A 8 7.28 27.40 49.95
C PHE A 8 6.68 27.83 48.60
N TYR A 9 5.86 26.97 47.97
CA TYR A 9 5.25 27.27 46.67
C TYR A 9 4.26 28.43 46.70
N LEU A 10 3.56 28.65 47.82
CA LEU A 10 2.72 29.83 48.02
C LEU A 10 3.49 31.15 47.88
N ARG A 11 4.76 31.20 48.30
CA ARG A 11 5.61 32.39 48.14
C ARG A 11 6.07 32.60 46.71
N LEU A 12 6.24 31.53 45.93
CA LEU A 12 6.64 31.62 44.52
C LEU A 12 5.45 32.00 43.61
N ARG A 13 4.22 31.62 43.98
CA ARG A 13 3.01 31.86 43.17
C ARG A 13 2.70 33.35 42.91
N GLY A 14 3.23 34.27 43.73
CA GLY A 14 2.91 35.71 43.67
C GLY A 14 3.60 36.52 42.56
N HIS A 15 4.64 36.00 41.89
CA HIS A 15 5.42 36.80 40.92
C HIS A 15 5.12 36.52 39.44
N ALA A 16 4.65 35.34 39.09
CA ALA A 16 4.06 35.06 37.79
C ALA A 16 3.29 33.74 37.87
N THR A 17 2.02 33.74 37.46
CA THR A 17 1.18 32.54 37.44
C THR A 17 1.71 31.41 36.55
N ASP A 18 2.72 31.69 35.72
CA ASP A 18 3.32 30.75 34.75
C ASP A 18 4.65 30.13 35.20
N GLU A 19 5.21 30.50 36.36
CA GLU A 19 6.50 29.94 36.81
C GLU A 19 6.36 28.56 37.49
N LEU A 20 5.17 28.27 38.01
CA LEU A 20 4.85 26.95 38.55
C LEU A 20 4.27 26.10 37.43
N GLY A 21 4.98 25.04 37.05
CA GLY A 21 4.46 24.04 36.10
C GLY A 21 3.09 23.50 36.52
N PRO A 22 2.29 22.98 35.57
CA PRO A 22 0.90 22.58 35.82
C PRO A 22 0.78 21.52 36.91
N ASP A 23 1.74 20.60 37.00
CA ASP A 23 1.74 19.51 37.98
C ASP A 23 1.90 20.03 39.42
N VAL A 24 2.77 21.02 39.62
CA VAL A 24 3.00 21.64 40.93
C VAL A 24 1.81 22.51 41.32
N THR A 25 1.23 23.22 40.35
CA THR A 25 0.05 24.05 40.56
C THR A 25 -1.16 23.21 41.00
N GLY A 26 -1.42 22.08 40.32
CA GLY A 26 -2.50 21.17 40.70
C GLY A 26 -2.30 20.58 42.10
N SER A 27 -1.10 20.09 42.41
CA SER A 27 -0.81 19.51 43.73
C SER A 27 -0.91 20.54 44.87
N LEU A 28 -0.56 21.79 44.61
CA LEU A 28 -0.74 22.88 45.56
C LEU A 28 -2.22 23.21 45.77
N ASP A 29 -3.01 23.30 44.69
CA ASP A 29 -4.45 23.59 44.78
C ASP A 29 -5.20 22.50 45.56
N ASP A 30 -4.87 21.23 45.34
CA ASP A 30 -5.42 20.10 46.11
C ASP A 30 -5.07 20.18 47.61
N HIS A 31 -3.85 20.61 47.93
CA HIS A 31 -3.43 20.81 49.32
C HIS A 31 -4.18 21.99 49.97
N LEU A 32 -4.37 23.10 49.26
CA LEU A 32 -5.12 24.26 49.77
C LEU A 32 -6.60 23.94 50.00
N ALA A 33 -7.17 22.99 49.24
CA ALA A 33 -8.54 22.52 49.47
C ALA A 33 -8.68 21.70 50.77
N THR A 34 -7.62 21.03 51.20
CA THR A 34 -7.64 20.08 52.34
C THR A 34 -7.05 20.66 53.63
N CYS A 35 -6.13 21.62 53.53
CA CYS A 35 -5.43 22.22 54.68
C CYS A 35 -5.90 23.68 54.93
N PRO A 36 -6.71 23.93 55.98
CA PRO A 36 -7.28 25.27 56.23
C PRO A 36 -6.23 26.32 56.63
N ALA A 37 -5.11 25.90 57.24
CA ALA A 37 -4.02 26.81 57.62
C ALA A 37 -3.31 27.38 56.37
N CYS A 38 -2.87 26.51 55.45
CA CYS A 38 -2.25 26.93 54.19
C CYS A 38 -3.22 27.72 53.30
N ALA A 39 -4.52 27.39 53.33
CA ALA A 39 -5.55 28.17 52.63
C ALA A 39 -5.70 29.60 53.17
N ALA A 40 -5.60 29.78 54.50
CA ALA A 40 -5.65 31.11 55.11
C ALA A 40 -4.43 31.96 54.72
N ASP A 41 -3.23 31.37 54.73
CA ASP A 41 -2.00 32.02 54.30
C ASP A 41 -2.07 32.44 52.81
N GLY A 42 -2.53 31.54 51.94
CA GLY A 42 -2.72 31.83 50.51
C GLY A 42 -3.69 32.98 50.26
N ARG A 43 -4.79 33.08 51.03
CA ARG A 43 -5.72 34.21 50.95
C ARG A 43 -5.07 35.52 51.41
N ALA A 44 -4.27 35.49 52.48
CA ALA A 44 -3.58 36.68 52.98
C ALA A 44 -2.61 37.26 51.94
N ILE A 45 -1.81 36.40 51.30
CA ILE A 45 -0.90 36.77 50.20
C ILE A 45 -1.71 37.37 49.03
N ALA A 46 -2.78 36.70 48.59
CA ALA A 46 -3.60 37.18 47.47
C ALA A 46 -4.32 38.51 47.76
N VAL A 47 -4.64 38.83 49.02
CA VAL A 47 -5.20 40.13 49.40
C VAL A 47 -4.13 41.21 49.36
N PHE A 48 -2.94 40.91 49.87
CA PHE A 48 -1.78 41.81 49.83
C PHE A 48 -1.37 42.15 48.38
N ASP A 49 -1.24 41.14 47.51
CA ASP A 49 -0.89 41.33 46.10
C ASP A 49 -1.94 42.16 45.36
N ARG A 50 -3.24 41.93 45.64
CA ARG A 50 -4.32 42.75 45.09
C ARG A 50 -4.25 44.20 45.56
N ALA A 51 -3.83 44.45 46.81
CA ALA A 51 -3.66 45.80 47.31
C ALA A 51 -2.48 46.51 46.64
N ILE A 52 -1.34 45.83 46.49
CA ILE A 52 -0.18 46.34 45.75
C ILE A 52 -0.54 46.60 44.29
N ALA A 53 -1.17 45.65 43.62
CA ALA A 53 -1.56 45.80 42.22
C ALA A 53 -2.46 47.03 42.01
N ARG A 54 -3.43 47.28 42.90
CA ARG A 54 -4.25 48.50 42.85
C ARG A 54 -3.41 49.77 43.04
N ALA A 55 -2.47 49.75 43.98
CA ALA A 55 -1.57 50.88 44.20
C ALA A 55 -0.68 51.14 42.98
N MET A 56 -0.17 50.10 42.33
CA MET A 56 0.62 50.20 41.10
C MET A 56 -0.20 50.72 39.91
N ILE A 57 -1.46 50.29 39.78
CA ILE A 57 -2.37 50.77 38.73
C ILE A 57 -2.73 52.25 38.93
N ALA A 58 -2.76 52.72 40.18
CA ALA A 58 -3.03 54.12 40.51
C ALA A 58 -1.89 55.07 40.10
N VAL A 59 -0.72 54.56 39.73
CA VAL A 59 0.39 55.38 39.25
C VAL A 59 0.02 55.99 37.89
N PRO A 60 -0.03 57.33 37.75
CA PRO A 60 -0.41 57.97 36.51
C PRO A 60 0.58 57.64 35.40
N VAL A 61 0.07 57.15 34.28
CA VAL A 61 0.88 56.85 33.10
C VAL A 61 1.21 58.17 32.39
N PRO A 62 2.49 58.45 32.06
CA PRO A 62 2.86 59.62 31.27
C PRO A 62 2.07 59.71 29.97
N SER A 63 1.63 60.92 29.60
CA SER A 63 0.94 61.14 28.34
C SER A 63 1.84 60.72 27.16
N GLY A 64 1.27 60.00 26.20
CA GLY A 64 1.99 59.51 25.01
C GLY A 64 2.72 58.17 25.17
N LEU A 65 2.92 57.64 26.39
CA LEU A 65 3.56 56.32 26.56
C LEU A 65 2.71 55.21 25.89
N ARG A 66 1.38 55.30 26.04
CA ARG A 66 0.45 54.34 25.44
C ARG A 66 0.52 54.32 23.91
N SER A 67 0.58 55.47 23.26
CA SER A 67 0.68 55.54 21.80
C SER A 67 2.03 55.02 21.30
N GLN A 68 3.13 55.33 22.02
CA GLN A 68 4.46 54.81 21.70
C GLN A 68 4.53 53.28 21.84
N LEU A 69 3.91 52.71 22.88
CA LEU A 69 3.86 51.26 23.07
C LEU A 69 3.04 50.58 21.96
N VAL A 70 1.86 51.10 21.63
CA VAL A 70 1.03 50.56 20.53
C VAL A 70 1.78 50.62 19.20
N ALA A 71 2.45 51.74 18.90
CA ALA A 71 3.23 51.88 17.68
C ALA A 71 4.38 50.86 17.60
N ARG A 72 5.15 50.69 18.69
CA ARG A 72 6.24 49.70 18.74
C ARG A 72 5.74 48.26 18.66
N VAL A 73 4.60 47.96 19.28
CA VAL A 73 3.99 46.62 19.19
C VAL A 73 3.51 46.34 17.77
N ALA A 74 2.85 47.31 17.12
CA ALA A 74 2.41 47.17 15.73
C ALA A 74 3.59 46.96 14.76
N GLU A 75 4.69 47.68 14.95
CA GLU A 75 5.91 47.53 14.15
C GLU A 75 6.55 46.13 14.32
N LYS A 76 6.69 45.67 15.57
CA LYS A 76 7.22 44.32 15.86
C LYS A 76 6.31 43.22 15.33
N GLN A 77 4.99 43.34 15.54
CA GLN A 77 4.02 42.38 15.04
C GLN A 77 4.05 42.31 13.50
N GLY A 78 4.18 43.45 12.83
CA GLY A 78 4.32 43.51 11.37
C GLY A 78 5.56 42.75 10.87
N ALA A 79 6.70 42.92 11.53
CA ALA A 79 7.93 42.21 11.17
C ALA A 79 7.82 40.69 11.37
N ASP A 80 7.21 40.26 12.48
CA ASP A 80 7.02 38.84 12.78
C ASP A 80 5.99 38.18 11.86
N LEU A 81 4.88 38.87 11.56
CA LEU A 81 3.88 38.42 10.60
C LEU A 81 4.49 38.27 9.20
N ARG A 82 5.27 39.26 8.74
CA ARG A 82 5.98 39.15 7.45
C ARG A 82 6.95 37.98 7.42
N ARG A 83 7.75 37.76 8.48
CA ARG A 83 8.66 36.60 8.56
C ARG A 83 7.91 35.27 8.52
N LYS A 84 6.78 35.15 9.24
CA LYS A 84 5.94 33.95 9.20
C LYS A 84 5.32 33.74 7.82
N ALA A 85 4.82 34.80 7.19
CA ALA A 85 4.26 34.74 5.85
C ALA A 85 5.31 34.29 4.82
N TYR A 86 6.53 34.87 4.84
CA TYR A 86 7.60 34.44 3.95
C TYR A 86 8.01 32.98 4.15
N ARG A 87 8.05 32.49 5.39
CA ARG A 87 8.31 31.06 5.67
C ARG A 87 7.21 30.16 5.12
N ALA A 88 5.95 30.55 5.28
CA ALA A 88 4.82 29.78 4.75
C ALA A 88 4.84 29.74 3.21
N VAL A 89 5.08 30.88 2.56
CA VAL A 89 5.19 30.97 1.09
C VAL A 89 6.39 30.14 0.59
N ALA A 90 7.54 30.22 1.25
CA ALA A 90 8.71 29.43 0.90
C ALA A 90 8.45 27.91 1.03
N ALA A 91 7.76 27.48 2.08
CA ALA A 91 7.38 26.08 2.27
C ALA A 91 6.43 25.59 1.17
N LEU A 92 5.43 26.41 0.80
CA LEU A 92 4.51 26.09 -0.30
C LEU A 92 5.26 25.99 -1.63
N ALA A 93 6.13 26.96 -1.95
CA ALA A 93 6.93 26.92 -3.18
C ALA A 93 7.81 25.66 -3.24
N ALA A 94 8.46 25.31 -2.12
CA ALA A 94 9.26 24.09 -2.03
C ALA A 94 8.41 22.83 -2.26
N SER A 95 7.21 22.74 -1.66
CA SER A 95 6.33 21.58 -1.87
C SER A 95 5.89 21.42 -3.33
N VAL A 96 5.57 22.51 -4.02
CA VAL A 96 5.20 22.48 -5.45
C VAL A 96 6.38 22.02 -6.30
N LEU A 97 7.60 22.50 -6.00
CA LEU A 97 8.81 22.06 -6.67
C LEU A 97 9.05 20.56 -6.46
N PHE A 98 8.92 20.06 -5.24
CA PHE A 98 9.07 18.64 -4.93
C PHE A 98 8.06 17.77 -5.68
N VAL A 99 6.78 18.16 -5.70
CA VAL A 99 5.74 17.45 -6.46
C VAL A 99 6.06 17.46 -7.96
N GLY A 100 6.51 18.59 -8.50
CA GLY A 100 6.90 18.71 -9.91
C GLY A 100 8.08 17.80 -10.28
N ILE A 101 9.12 17.74 -9.44
CA ILE A 101 10.28 16.86 -9.64
C ILE A 101 9.85 15.39 -9.54
N ALA A 102 9.06 15.03 -8.53
CA ALA A 102 8.56 13.66 -8.37
C ALA A 102 7.73 13.22 -9.59
N PHE A 103 6.85 14.10 -10.09
CA PHE A 103 6.05 13.85 -11.29
C PHE A 103 6.92 13.73 -12.56
N GLY A 104 7.95 14.57 -12.70
CA GLY A 104 8.89 14.50 -13.83
C GLY A 104 9.70 13.20 -13.84
N ILE A 105 10.16 12.73 -12.68
CA ILE A 105 10.85 11.44 -12.55
C ILE A 105 9.89 10.28 -12.85
N PHE A 106 8.66 10.34 -12.32
CA PHE A 106 7.65 9.32 -12.55
C PHE A 106 7.28 9.18 -14.03
N THR A 107 7.17 10.28 -14.77
CA THR A 107 6.86 10.24 -16.21
C THR A 107 8.03 9.72 -17.04
N LYS A 108 9.27 10.08 -16.70
CA LYS A 108 10.48 9.59 -17.41
C LYS A 108 10.78 8.11 -17.18
N THR A 109 10.36 7.55 -16.05
CA THR A 109 10.56 6.13 -15.70
C THR A 109 9.47 5.20 -16.24
N ARG A 110 8.43 5.72 -16.90
CA ARG A 110 7.44 4.87 -17.53
C ARG A 110 8.08 4.05 -18.66
N PRO A 111 7.94 2.71 -18.65
CA PRO A 111 8.43 1.90 -19.75
C PRO A 111 7.73 2.34 -21.04
N LYS A 112 8.51 2.68 -22.05
CA LYS A 112 7.95 2.93 -23.38
C LYS A 112 7.50 1.58 -23.95
N VAL A 113 6.25 1.53 -24.40
CA VAL A 113 5.75 0.37 -25.13
C VAL A 113 6.44 0.38 -26.50
N ASP A 114 7.40 -0.49 -26.65
CA ASP A 114 8.06 -0.74 -27.92
C ASP A 114 7.15 -1.65 -28.76
N THR A 115 6.45 -1.04 -29.72
CA THR A 115 5.54 -1.75 -30.62
C THR A 115 6.26 -2.75 -31.49
N ASP A 116 7.50 -2.47 -31.88
CA ASP A 116 8.29 -3.35 -32.73
C ASP A 116 8.69 -4.59 -31.94
N ALA A 117 9.14 -4.42 -30.69
CA ALA A 117 9.40 -5.55 -29.79
C ALA A 117 8.13 -6.38 -29.49
N LEU A 118 6.95 -5.77 -29.42
CA LEU A 118 5.69 -6.50 -29.24
C LEU A 118 5.33 -7.32 -30.49
N VAL A 119 5.47 -6.74 -31.69
CA VAL A 119 5.22 -7.45 -32.95
C VAL A 119 6.24 -8.57 -33.15
N GLN A 120 7.53 -8.32 -32.90
CA GLN A 120 8.57 -9.34 -33.00
C GLN A 120 8.29 -10.50 -32.05
N ARG A 121 7.90 -10.24 -30.80
CA ARG A 121 7.51 -11.32 -29.88
C ARG A 121 6.29 -12.09 -30.39
N ALA A 122 5.30 -11.42 -30.97
CA ALA A 122 4.15 -12.10 -31.54
C ALA A 122 4.55 -13.01 -32.72
N ASP A 123 5.45 -12.54 -33.59
CA ASP A 123 5.97 -13.30 -34.73
C ASP A 123 6.83 -14.50 -34.27
N GLU A 124 7.70 -14.32 -33.28
CA GLU A 124 8.46 -15.40 -32.63
C GLU A 124 7.54 -16.46 -32.02
N GLN A 125 6.42 -16.04 -31.43
CA GLN A 125 5.42 -16.97 -30.88
C GLN A 125 4.69 -17.78 -31.95
N LEU A 126 4.47 -17.19 -33.13
CA LEU A 126 3.81 -17.86 -34.26
C LEU A 126 4.77 -18.77 -35.03
N SER A 127 6.04 -18.39 -35.16
CA SER A 127 7.05 -19.14 -35.92
C SER A 127 7.53 -20.40 -35.18
N ASP A 128 7.72 -20.32 -33.85
CA ASP A 128 8.11 -21.46 -33.02
C ASP A 128 7.28 -21.53 -31.72
N PRO A 129 6.03 -22.05 -31.81
CA PRO A 129 5.14 -22.13 -30.66
C PRO A 129 5.65 -23.10 -29.58
N GLU A 130 6.44 -24.11 -29.94
CA GLU A 130 7.01 -25.06 -28.98
C GLU A 130 8.08 -24.38 -28.12
N ARG A 131 9.08 -23.76 -28.77
CA ARG A 131 10.17 -23.07 -28.06
C ARG A 131 9.65 -21.93 -27.21
N SER A 132 8.75 -21.11 -27.76
CA SER A 132 8.18 -19.98 -27.01
C SER A 132 7.32 -20.43 -25.82
N THR A 133 6.62 -21.57 -25.92
CA THR A 133 5.89 -22.15 -24.77
C THR A 133 6.86 -22.69 -23.73
N ARG A 134 7.93 -23.38 -24.14
CA ARG A 134 9.00 -23.87 -23.27
C ARG A 134 9.64 -22.74 -22.47
N GLU A 135 10.09 -21.68 -23.15
CA GLU A 135 10.71 -20.52 -22.52
C GLU A 135 9.75 -19.83 -21.53
N TRP A 136 8.46 -19.75 -21.89
CA TRP A 136 7.43 -19.24 -20.98
C TRP A 136 7.27 -20.11 -19.73
N LEU A 137 7.21 -21.43 -19.86
CA LEU A 137 7.12 -22.36 -18.72
C LEU A 137 8.33 -22.21 -17.79
N ILE A 138 9.54 -22.17 -18.35
CA ILE A 138 10.79 -21.94 -17.59
C ILE A 138 10.73 -20.59 -16.84
N SER A 139 10.23 -19.52 -17.48
CA SER A 139 10.08 -18.20 -16.84
C SER A 139 9.12 -18.23 -15.64
N LYS A 140 8.17 -19.17 -15.62
CA LYS A 140 7.24 -19.41 -14.51
C LYS A 140 7.79 -20.40 -13.47
N LYS A 141 9.03 -20.85 -13.62
CA LYS A 141 9.66 -21.90 -12.79
C LYS A 141 8.86 -23.21 -12.83
N LEU A 142 8.27 -23.51 -13.98
CA LEU A 142 7.57 -24.77 -14.27
C LEU A 142 8.50 -25.68 -15.09
N PRO A 143 8.19 -27.00 -15.16
CA PRO A 143 8.86 -27.89 -16.10
C PRO A 143 8.80 -27.36 -17.53
N ASP A 144 9.83 -27.59 -18.31
CA ASP A 144 10.03 -27.04 -19.64
C ASP A 144 9.15 -27.70 -20.73
N ARG A 145 8.38 -28.73 -20.35
CA ARG A 145 7.44 -29.45 -21.22
C ARG A 145 6.16 -29.83 -20.48
N LEU A 146 5.11 -30.11 -21.25
CA LEU A 146 3.85 -30.69 -20.76
C LEU A 146 3.95 -32.23 -20.74
N PRO A 147 3.07 -32.93 -20.02
CA PRO A 147 2.99 -34.40 -20.07
C PRO A 147 2.86 -34.95 -21.50
N ASP A 148 3.83 -35.80 -21.88
CA ASP A 148 3.90 -36.42 -23.21
C ASP A 148 2.65 -37.26 -23.54
N GLU A 149 2.02 -37.84 -22.51
CA GLU A 149 0.82 -38.69 -22.59
C GLU A 149 -0.41 -38.00 -23.19
N TRP A 150 -0.44 -36.66 -23.25
CA TRP A 150 -1.55 -35.94 -23.89
C TRP A 150 -1.29 -35.62 -25.35
N GLU A 151 -0.03 -35.69 -25.80
CA GLU A 151 0.39 -35.35 -27.16
C GLU A 151 -0.18 -33.99 -27.64
N LEU A 152 -0.33 -33.01 -26.73
CA LEU A 152 -0.92 -31.71 -27.05
C LEU A 152 -0.11 -30.99 -28.12
N ASP A 153 -0.79 -30.51 -29.16
CA ASP A 153 -0.15 -29.74 -30.21
C ASP A 153 0.06 -28.31 -29.74
N LEU A 154 1.32 -27.97 -29.42
CA LEU A 154 1.68 -26.63 -28.95
C LEU A 154 1.44 -25.56 -30.02
N SER A 155 1.32 -25.92 -31.31
CA SER A 155 0.92 -24.97 -32.37
C SER A 155 -0.51 -24.46 -32.23
N LEU A 156 -1.33 -25.13 -31.41
CA LEU A 156 -2.69 -24.72 -31.11
C LEU A 156 -2.78 -23.79 -29.88
N VAL A 157 -1.67 -23.48 -29.21
CA VAL A 157 -1.64 -22.52 -28.10
C VAL A 157 -1.96 -21.13 -28.62
N MET A 158 -3.10 -20.56 -28.21
CA MET A 158 -3.50 -19.18 -28.52
C MET A 158 -2.99 -18.19 -27.47
N HIS A 159 -3.08 -18.55 -26.19
CA HIS A 159 -2.79 -17.63 -25.10
C HIS A 159 -1.98 -18.29 -23.99
N ARG A 160 -1.06 -17.51 -23.42
CA ARG A 160 -0.25 -17.86 -22.26
C ARG A 160 -0.51 -16.82 -21.18
N VAL A 161 -1.50 -17.07 -20.34
CA VAL A 161 -2.04 -16.08 -19.40
C VAL A 161 -1.81 -16.51 -17.96
N LYS A 162 -2.11 -15.61 -17.05
CA LYS A 162 -2.35 -15.92 -15.64
C LYS A 162 -3.83 -15.69 -15.39
N GLU A 163 -4.49 -16.64 -14.74
CA GLU A 163 -5.84 -16.46 -14.23
C GLU A 163 -5.78 -16.41 -12.71
N GLU A 164 -6.50 -15.47 -12.11
CA GLU A 164 -6.59 -15.37 -10.66
C GLU A 164 -7.58 -16.41 -10.14
N ILE A 165 -7.11 -17.34 -9.30
CA ILE A 165 -7.95 -18.36 -8.66
C ILE A 165 -7.76 -18.20 -7.16
N HIS A 166 -8.83 -17.84 -6.44
CA HIS A 166 -8.79 -17.59 -4.99
C HIS A 166 -7.70 -16.58 -4.55
N GLY A 167 -7.45 -15.53 -5.35
CA GLY A 167 -6.47 -14.50 -5.03
C GLY A 167 -5.03 -14.81 -5.44
N GLU A 168 -4.79 -15.95 -6.09
CA GLU A 168 -3.46 -16.36 -6.57
C GLU A 168 -3.41 -16.43 -8.09
N ASP A 169 -2.32 -15.91 -8.67
CA ASP A 169 -2.04 -15.99 -10.11
C ASP A 169 -1.66 -17.43 -10.51
N VAL A 170 -2.52 -18.12 -11.26
CA VAL A 170 -2.25 -19.45 -11.80
C VAL A 170 -1.87 -19.35 -13.27
N PRO A 171 -0.70 -19.87 -13.71
CA PRO A 171 -0.34 -19.95 -15.11
C PRO A 171 -1.32 -20.85 -15.89
N VAL A 172 -1.79 -20.36 -17.04
CA VAL A 172 -2.74 -21.07 -17.91
C VAL A 172 -2.27 -21.03 -19.36
N LEU A 173 -2.25 -22.19 -20.01
CA LEU A 173 -2.13 -22.32 -21.45
C LEU A 173 -3.52 -22.54 -22.06
N VAL A 174 -3.89 -21.73 -23.04
CA VAL A 174 -5.18 -21.82 -23.73
C VAL A 174 -4.94 -22.31 -25.15
N PHE A 175 -5.54 -23.44 -25.48
CA PHE A 175 -5.51 -24.09 -26.78
C PHE A 175 -6.83 -23.89 -27.51
N ARG A 176 -6.77 -23.65 -28.82
CA ARG A 176 -7.94 -23.71 -29.71
C ARG A 176 -8.11 -25.08 -30.34
N SER A 177 -9.34 -25.41 -30.71
CA SER A 177 -9.63 -26.60 -31.50
C SER A 177 -8.95 -26.53 -32.86
N SER A 178 -8.40 -27.67 -33.31
CA SER A 178 -8.00 -27.86 -34.72
C SER A 178 -9.15 -28.28 -35.62
N ASP A 179 -10.30 -28.70 -35.07
CA ASP A 179 -11.45 -29.14 -35.87
C ASP A 179 -12.22 -27.92 -36.40
N PRO A 180 -12.28 -27.70 -37.73
CA PRO A 180 -13.00 -26.57 -38.31
C PRO A 180 -14.52 -26.65 -38.09
N ARG A 181 -15.06 -27.81 -37.70
CA ARG A 181 -16.48 -27.99 -37.39
C ARG A 181 -16.86 -27.46 -36.01
N ASP A 182 -15.88 -27.30 -35.11
CA ASP A 182 -16.08 -26.75 -33.77
C ASP A 182 -14.99 -25.71 -33.44
N PRO A 183 -15.04 -24.53 -34.07
CA PRO A 183 -14.03 -23.49 -33.89
C PRO A 183 -14.11 -22.82 -32.51
N THR A 184 -15.22 -23.00 -31.78
CA THR A 184 -15.40 -22.42 -30.45
C THR A 184 -14.87 -23.33 -29.35
N ALA A 185 -14.51 -24.57 -29.68
CA ALA A 185 -13.91 -25.47 -28.72
C ALA A 185 -12.51 -25.02 -28.27
N PHE A 186 -12.26 -25.17 -26.97
CA PHE A 186 -10.99 -24.81 -26.34
C PHE A 186 -10.57 -25.83 -25.29
N ALA A 187 -9.27 -25.81 -24.97
CA ALA A 187 -8.73 -26.47 -23.79
C ALA A 187 -7.87 -25.48 -23.00
N LYS A 188 -8.09 -25.38 -21.70
CA LYS A 188 -7.27 -24.61 -20.77
C LYS A 188 -6.49 -25.57 -19.90
N VAL A 189 -5.17 -25.45 -19.89
CA VAL A 189 -4.29 -26.22 -19.02
C VAL A 189 -3.82 -25.29 -17.91
N TYR A 190 -4.35 -25.49 -16.70
CA TYR A 190 -3.93 -24.82 -15.49
C TYR A 190 -2.75 -25.57 -14.88
N LEU A 191 -1.70 -24.84 -14.51
CA LEU A 191 -0.48 -25.42 -13.95
C LEU A 191 -0.34 -24.99 -12.48
N PHE A 192 -0.53 -25.92 -11.55
CA PHE A 192 -0.45 -25.69 -10.12
C PHE A 192 0.86 -26.25 -9.55
N PRO A 193 1.84 -25.42 -9.20
CA PRO A 193 3.03 -25.88 -8.48
C PRO A 193 2.65 -26.50 -7.14
N ASN A 194 3.21 -27.66 -6.80
CA ASN A 194 2.96 -28.36 -5.55
C ASN A 194 3.53 -27.63 -4.32
N ASN A 195 4.40 -26.64 -4.51
CA ASN A 195 4.88 -25.72 -3.48
C ASN A 195 4.00 -24.46 -3.34
N GLY A 196 2.87 -24.41 -4.06
CA GLY A 196 1.93 -23.29 -4.03
C GLY A 196 1.02 -23.29 -2.80
N ARG A 197 0.10 -22.32 -2.77
CA ARG A 197 -0.88 -22.11 -1.69
C ARG A 197 -2.16 -22.96 -1.82
N PHE A 198 -2.32 -23.67 -2.92
CA PHE A 198 -3.50 -24.50 -3.18
C PHE A 198 -3.36 -25.88 -2.51
N ASP A 199 -4.43 -26.34 -1.85
CA ASP A 199 -4.53 -27.72 -1.39
C ASP A 199 -4.99 -28.61 -2.56
N LEU A 200 -4.06 -29.40 -3.09
CA LEU A 200 -4.26 -30.25 -4.27
C LEU A 200 -4.52 -31.72 -3.88
N LYS A 201 -4.59 -32.06 -2.58
CA LYS A 201 -4.63 -33.46 -2.12
C LYS A 201 -5.87 -34.23 -2.56
N ASN A 202 -6.98 -33.53 -2.78
CA ASN A 202 -8.28 -34.12 -3.07
C ASN A 202 -8.89 -33.60 -4.38
N ILE A 203 -8.08 -33.01 -5.25
CA ILE A 203 -8.57 -32.52 -6.53
C ILE A 203 -8.90 -33.73 -7.44
N GLN A 204 -10.10 -33.71 -8.02
CA GLN A 204 -10.65 -34.82 -8.83
C GLN A 204 -11.15 -34.29 -10.16
N ASP A 205 -11.29 -35.19 -11.11
CA ASP A 205 -11.98 -34.89 -12.38
C ASP A 205 -13.40 -34.38 -12.10
N ALA A 206 -13.83 -33.41 -12.89
CA ALA A 206 -15.15 -32.81 -12.76
C ALA A 206 -15.76 -32.59 -14.15
N GLN A 207 -17.10 -32.61 -14.23
CA GLN A 207 -17.82 -32.33 -15.47
C GLN A 207 -18.96 -31.35 -15.18
N ALA A 208 -19.10 -30.34 -16.03
CA ALA A 208 -20.17 -29.35 -15.95
C ALA A 208 -20.68 -29.00 -17.35
N SER A 209 -21.93 -29.35 -17.65
CA SER A 209 -22.59 -29.07 -18.94
C SER A 209 -21.76 -29.54 -20.15
N LEU A 210 -21.02 -28.62 -20.78
CA LEU A 210 -20.21 -28.84 -21.98
C LEU A 210 -18.71 -28.86 -21.69
N THR A 211 -18.28 -28.74 -20.43
CA THR A 211 -16.87 -28.75 -20.05
C THR A 211 -16.54 -29.95 -19.17
N THR A 212 -15.35 -30.49 -19.40
CA THR A 212 -14.76 -31.53 -18.57
C THR A 212 -13.42 -31.02 -18.06
N ALA A 213 -13.19 -31.17 -16.76
CA ALA A 213 -11.92 -30.92 -16.09
C ALA A 213 -11.25 -32.27 -15.80
N ARG A 214 -10.02 -32.45 -16.27
CA ARG A 214 -9.18 -33.60 -15.96
C ARG A 214 -7.98 -33.19 -15.13
N VAL A 215 -7.71 -33.93 -14.08
CA VAL A 215 -6.63 -33.67 -13.13
C VAL A 215 -5.52 -34.67 -13.37
N VAL A 216 -4.30 -34.17 -13.51
CA VAL A 216 -3.12 -35.02 -13.67
C VAL A 216 -2.01 -34.54 -12.76
N VAL A 217 -1.52 -35.43 -11.93
CA VAL A 217 -0.38 -35.15 -11.05
C VAL A 217 0.90 -35.48 -11.82
N GLY A 218 1.77 -34.49 -12.01
CA GLY A 218 3.03 -34.68 -12.73
C GLY A 218 3.90 -35.75 -12.08
N GLN A 219 4.43 -36.65 -12.91
CA GLN A 219 5.34 -37.73 -12.53
C GLN A 219 6.74 -37.51 -13.13
N GLY A 220 7.75 -38.21 -12.61
CA GLY A 220 9.11 -38.15 -13.16
C GLY A 220 9.73 -36.74 -13.12
N ASP A 221 10.12 -36.25 -14.29
CA ASP A 221 10.67 -34.90 -14.51
C ASP A 221 9.62 -33.78 -14.42
N LEU A 222 8.34 -34.13 -14.49
CA LEU A 222 7.20 -33.21 -14.28
C LEU A 222 6.74 -33.19 -12.82
N ARG A 223 7.46 -33.87 -11.92
CA ARG A 223 7.12 -33.91 -10.49
C ARG A 223 7.15 -32.51 -9.90
N GLY A 224 6.15 -32.22 -9.08
CA GLY A 224 6.03 -30.94 -8.40
C GLY A 224 5.07 -29.96 -9.08
N VAL A 225 4.36 -30.39 -10.12
CA VAL A 225 3.25 -29.64 -10.71
C VAL A 225 2.03 -30.57 -10.85
N THR A 226 0.87 -30.08 -10.45
CA THR A 226 -0.43 -30.67 -10.75
C THR A 226 -1.06 -29.89 -11.88
N TYR A 227 -1.52 -30.58 -12.90
CA TYR A 227 -2.12 -30.00 -14.09
C TYR A 227 -3.62 -30.24 -14.06
N VAL A 228 -4.40 -29.22 -14.39
CA VAL A 228 -5.85 -29.34 -14.55
C VAL A 228 -6.22 -28.89 -15.95
N ILE A 229 -6.77 -29.79 -16.76
CA ILE A 229 -7.16 -29.53 -18.14
C ILE A 229 -8.67 -29.37 -18.20
N VAL A 230 -9.13 -28.17 -18.47
CA VAL A 230 -10.55 -27.87 -18.70
C VAL A 230 -10.79 -27.74 -20.19
N HIS A 231 -11.57 -28.63 -20.78
CA HIS A 231 -11.86 -28.61 -22.22
C HIS A 231 -13.36 -28.72 -22.51
N THR A 232 -13.78 -28.20 -23.66
CA THR A 232 -15.18 -28.28 -24.12
C THR A 232 -15.50 -29.54 -24.94
N GLY A 233 -14.49 -30.37 -25.25
CA GLY A 233 -14.70 -31.60 -26.02
C GLY A 233 -15.50 -32.66 -25.24
N GLY A 234 -16.29 -33.46 -25.95
CA GLY A 234 -17.17 -34.49 -25.38
C GLY A 234 -16.44 -35.57 -24.54
N PRO A 235 -17.17 -36.31 -23.68
CA PRO A 235 -16.59 -37.11 -22.59
C PRO A 235 -15.69 -38.27 -23.04
N LEU A 236 -15.91 -38.80 -24.25
CA LEU A 236 -15.22 -40.00 -24.74
C LEU A 236 -13.87 -39.70 -25.42
N ASP A 237 -13.63 -38.48 -25.91
CA ASP A 237 -12.40 -38.19 -26.67
C ASP A 237 -12.07 -36.70 -26.85
N GLY A 238 -12.64 -35.84 -26.02
CA GLY A 238 -12.63 -34.38 -26.20
C GLY A 238 -11.25 -33.72 -26.34
N LEU A 239 -10.18 -34.42 -25.97
CA LEU A 239 -8.81 -33.92 -26.15
C LEU A 239 -8.25 -34.15 -27.56
N LYS A 240 -8.80 -35.07 -28.37
CA LYS A 240 -8.26 -35.43 -29.70
C LYS A 240 -8.04 -34.24 -30.61
N GLN A 241 -8.96 -33.27 -30.60
CA GLN A 241 -8.88 -32.07 -31.43
C GLN A 241 -7.78 -31.08 -31.00
N PHE A 242 -7.12 -31.33 -29.87
CA PHE A 242 -5.97 -30.57 -29.38
C PHE A 242 -4.65 -31.37 -29.46
N ARG A 243 -4.69 -32.62 -29.95
CA ARG A 243 -3.50 -33.47 -30.09
C ARG A 243 -2.83 -33.26 -31.43
N ARG A 244 -1.52 -33.49 -31.47
CA ARG A 244 -0.75 -33.52 -32.72
C ARG A 244 -1.31 -34.63 -33.61
N SER A 245 -1.69 -34.28 -34.84
CA SER A 245 -2.11 -35.29 -35.83
C SER A 245 -0.91 -36.14 -36.24
N LEU A 246 -0.82 -37.36 -35.70
CA LEU A 246 0.25 -38.32 -36.02
C LEU A 246 0.25 -38.73 -37.51
N ASN A 247 -0.81 -38.40 -38.27
CA ASN A 247 -0.94 -38.77 -39.68
C ASN A 247 -0.17 -37.85 -40.66
N GLY A 248 0.46 -36.77 -40.18
CA GLY A 248 1.12 -35.77 -41.03
C GLY A 248 2.60 -36.01 -41.37
N SER A 249 3.26 -37.01 -40.78
CA SER A 249 4.72 -37.22 -40.94
C SER A 249 5.09 -38.35 -41.92
N ARG A 250 4.37 -38.43 -43.04
CA ARG A 250 4.76 -39.22 -44.23
C ARG A 250 4.59 -38.37 -45.49
N ALA A 251 5.43 -37.36 -45.64
CA ALA A 251 5.65 -36.64 -46.90
C ALA A 251 7.11 -36.16 -46.94
#